data_AF-A0A1V6APZ7-F1
#
_entry.id   AF-A0A1V6APZ7-F1
#
_cell.length_a   1.000
_cell.length_b   1.000
_cell.length_c   1.000
_cell.angle_alpha   90.00
_cell.angle_beta   90.00
_cell.angle_gamma   90.00
#
_symmetry.space_group_name_H-M   'P 1'
#
loop_
_entity.id
_entity.type
_entity.pdbx_description
1 polymer ?
#
loop_
_entity_poly.entity_id
_entity_poly.type
_entity_poly.pdbx_seq_one_letter_code
_entity_poly.pdbx_strand_id
1 'polypeptide(L)'
;MMDRIIEKQKKLMRRIEKNFSDYKASVLKLDKQSIFDKAAEIAAMKQVAHYMTNIHGYYERDIDYLLKFQNPLELVADYYQANLQLELNDVIARICDTQDHTSDYPLMPEAKAKESER
;
A
#
# COMPACT_ATOMS: atom_id res chain seq x y z
N MET A 1 -6.05 -28.13 20.57
CA MET A 1 -4.95 -27.41 19.88
C MET A 1 -5.50 -26.43 18.85
N MET A 2 -6.43 -26.86 17.99
CA MET A 2 -7.16 -26.00 17.03
C MET A 2 -7.87 -24.79 17.67
N ASP A 3 -8.45 -24.97 18.87
CA ASP A 3 -9.14 -23.86 19.55
C ASP A 3 -8.19 -22.72 19.97
N ARG A 4 -6.92 -23.05 20.27
CA ARG A 4 -5.92 -22.06 20.69
C ARG A 4 -5.50 -21.15 19.53
N ILE A 5 -5.29 -21.70 18.33
CA ILE A 5 -4.93 -20.91 17.16
C ILE A 5 -6.10 -20.04 16.70
N ILE A 6 -7.34 -20.54 16.77
CA ILE A 6 -8.55 -19.77 16.45
C ILE A 6 -8.68 -18.56 17.39
N GLU A 7 -8.47 -18.73 18.70
CA GLU A 7 -8.54 -17.61 19.64
C GLU A 7 -7.41 -16.59 19.44
N LYS A 8 -6.19 -17.04 19.11
CA LYS A 8 -5.09 -16.15 18.73
C LYS A 8 -5.42 -15.35 17.46
N GLN A 9 -5.98 -16.00 16.44
CA GLN A 9 -6.38 -15.34 15.20
C GLN A 9 -7.47 -14.29 15.47
N LYS A 10 -8.52 -14.63 16.23
CA LYS A 10 -9.55 -13.67 16.64
C LYS A 10 -8.97 -12.48 17.41
N LYS A 11 -7.95 -12.72 18.25
CA LYS A 11 -7.25 -11.65 18.99
C LYS A 11 -6.49 -10.73 18.03
N LEU A 12 -5.79 -11.29 17.04
CA LEU A 12 -5.09 -10.51 16.02
C LEU A 12 -6.08 -9.69 15.17
N MET A 13 -7.14 -10.32 14.67
CA MET A 13 -8.17 -9.63 13.87
C MET A 13 -8.78 -8.44 14.62
N ARG A 14 -9.19 -8.63 15.89
CA ARG A 14 -9.68 -7.54 16.74
C ARG A 14 -8.67 -6.41 16.91
N ARG A 15 -7.37 -6.73 16.99
CA ARG A 15 -6.31 -5.70 17.07
C ARG A 15 -6.18 -4.93 15.75
N ILE A 16 -6.18 -5.62 14.61
CA ILE A 16 -6.13 -4.99 13.28
C ILE A 16 -7.35 -4.09 13.06
N GLU A 17 -8.56 -4.56 13.40
CA GLU A 17 -9.79 -3.77 13.31
C GLU A 17 -9.72 -2.52 14.17
N LYS A 18 -9.23 -2.66 15.42
CA LYS A 18 -9.01 -1.50 16.30
C LYS A 18 -7.98 -0.53 15.71
N ASN A 19 -6.83 -1.02 15.26
CA ASN A 19 -5.78 -0.19 14.67
C ASN A 19 -6.30 0.58 13.45
N PHE A 20 -7.08 -0.08 12.59
CA PHE A 20 -7.68 0.54 11.41
C PHE A 20 -8.74 1.59 11.80
N SER A 21 -9.56 1.31 12.81
CA SER A 21 -10.56 2.25 13.32
C SER A 21 -9.90 3.51 13.90
N ASP A 22 -8.85 3.35 14.72
CA ASP A 22 -8.08 4.46 15.30
C ASP A 22 -7.41 5.29 14.19
N TYR A 23 -6.80 4.64 13.20
CA TYR A 23 -6.22 5.28 12.02
C TYR A 23 -7.26 6.06 11.20
N LYS A 24 -8.39 5.44 10.89
CA LYS A 24 -9.47 6.10 10.15
C LYS A 24 -9.98 7.33 10.91
N ALA A 25 -10.14 7.22 12.23
CA ALA A 25 -10.56 8.33 13.06
C ALA A 25 -9.53 9.47 13.12
N SER A 26 -8.22 9.18 13.00
CA SER A 26 -7.18 10.21 12.93
C SER A 26 -7.17 10.90 11.56
N VAL A 27 -7.24 10.14 10.47
CA VAL A 27 -7.26 10.67 9.10
C VAL A 27 -8.49 11.56 8.86
N LEU A 28 -9.66 11.18 9.33
CA LEU A 28 -10.89 11.95 9.15
C LEU A 28 -10.92 13.28 9.92
N LYS A 29 -9.96 13.55 10.81
CA LYS A 29 -9.78 14.84 11.49
C LYS A 29 -8.90 15.80 10.70
N LEU A 30 -8.22 15.33 9.66
CA LEU A 30 -7.34 16.15 8.83
C LEU A 30 -8.16 16.99 7.84
N ASP A 31 -7.57 18.07 7.34
CA ASP A 31 -8.15 18.85 6.27
C ASP A 31 -8.09 18.10 4.92
N LYS A 32 -8.80 18.62 3.92
CA LYS A 32 -8.91 17.98 2.60
C LYS A 32 -7.57 17.79 1.90
N GLN A 33 -6.65 18.75 2.03
CA GLN A 33 -5.34 18.67 1.39
C GLN A 33 -4.50 17.61 2.08
N SER A 34 -4.45 17.61 3.41
CA SER A 34 -3.75 16.59 4.18
C SER A 34 -4.27 15.16 3.93
N ILE A 35 -5.58 14.99 3.72
CA ILE A 35 -6.17 13.69 3.34
C ILE A 35 -5.70 13.28 1.93
N PHE A 36 -5.69 14.22 0.98
CA PHE A 36 -5.23 13.97 -0.38
C PHE A 36 -3.76 13.56 -0.41
N ASP A 37 -2.90 14.27 0.34
CA ASP A 37 -1.46 13.99 0.42
C ASP A 37 -1.19 12.61 1.06
N LYS A 38 -2.13 12.12 1.88
CA LYS A 38 -2.09 10.78 2.49
C LYS A 38 -2.74 9.68 1.65
N ALA A 39 -3.20 9.94 0.43
CA ALA A 39 -3.98 8.97 -0.36
C ALA A 39 -3.28 7.61 -0.52
N ALA A 40 -1.97 7.59 -0.77
CA ALA A 40 -1.20 6.34 -0.92
C ALA A 40 -1.15 5.54 0.40
N GLU A 41 -0.92 6.21 1.53
CA GLU A 41 -0.92 5.60 2.87
C GLU A 41 -2.31 5.05 3.22
N ILE A 42 -3.38 5.81 2.93
CA ILE A 42 -4.77 5.39 3.15
C ILE A 42 -5.10 4.13 2.32
N ALA A 43 -4.66 4.09 1.06
CA ALA A 43 -4.86 2.94 0.19
C ALA A 43 -4.14 1.70 0.72
N ALA A 44 -2.88 1.83 1.12
CA ALA A 44 -2.09 0.75 1.72
C ALA A 44 -2.74 0.22 3.00
N MET A 45 -3.09 1.11 3.94
CA MET A 45 -3.74 0.74 5.20
C MET A 45 -5.06 -0.01 4.98
N LYS A 46 -5.89 0.45 4.03
CA LYS A 46 -7.17 -0.20 3.70
C LYS A 46 -6.97 -1.58 3.09
N GLN A 47 -6.03 -1.72 2.16
CA GLN A 47 -5.76 -2.99 1.49
C GLN A 47 -5.18 -4.03 2.46
N VAL A 48 -4.21 -3.63 3.28
CA VAL A 48 -3.58 -4.50 4.27
C VAL A 48 -4.58 -4.91 5.33
N ALA A 49 -5.39 -3.98 5.87
CA ALA A 49 -6.42 -4.31 6.85
C ALA A 49 -7.43 -5.32 6.29
N HIS A 50 -7.88 -5.14 5.04
CA HIS A 50 -8.80 -6.07 4.40
C HIS A 50 -8.19 -7.46 4.22
N TYR A 51 -6.95 -7.53 3.72
CA TYR A 51 -6.25 -8.78 3.50
C TYR A 51 -6.02 -9.54 4.82
N MET A 52 -5.49 -8.84 5.83
CA MET A 52 -5.16 -9.41 7.14
C MET A 52 -6.38 -9.88 7.94
N THR A 53 -7.59 -9.40 7.63
CA THR A 53 -8.82 -9.79 8.36
C THR A 53 -9.71 -10.76 7.58
N ASN A 54 -9.71 -10.72 6.25
CA ASN A 54 -10.70 -11.48 5.44
C ASN A 54 -10.10 -12.54 4.53
N ILE A 55 -8.82 -12.41 4.15
CA ILE A 55 -8.23 -13.24 3.08
C ILE A 55 -7.13 -14.14 3.62
N HIS A 56 -6.27 -13.61 4.49
CA HIS A 56 -5.05 -14.30 4.87
C HIS A 56 -5.30 -15.53 5.75
N GLY A 57 -4.72 -16.67 5.34
CA GLY A 57 -4.60 -17.86 6.16
C GLY A 57 -3.35 -17.78 7.04
N TYR A 58 -3.55 -17.63 8.34
CA TYR A 58 -2.43 -17.47 9.28
C TYR A 58 -1.85 -18.80 9.76
N TYR A 59 -0.52 -18.88 9.82
CA TYR A 59 0.17 -19.86 10.66
C TYR A 59 0.28 -19.35 12.11
N GLU A 60 0.28 -20.26 13.09
CA GLU A 60 0.35 -19.87 14.52
C GLU A 60 1.58 -19.02 14.84
N ARG A 61 2.74 -19.35 14.22
CA ARG A 61 4.00 -18.60 14.40
C ARG A 61 3.87 -17.14 13.96
N ASP A 62 3.15 -16.89 12.86
CA ASP A 62 2.99 -15.55 12.31
C ASP A 62 2.06 -14.72 13.19
N ILE A 63 0.99 -15.34 13.71
CA ILE A 63 0.10 -14.69 14.69
C ILE A 63 0.88 -14.30 15.95
N ASP A 64 1.67 -15.23 16.49
CA ASP A 64 2.46 -14.99 17.68
C ASP A 64 3.50 -13.89 17.47
N TYR A 65 4.08 -13.78 16.27
CA TYR A 65 4.98 -12.70 15.92
C TYR A 65 4.26 -11.36 15.81
N LEU A 66 3.17 -11.28 15.03
CA LEU A 66 2.40 -10.05 14.82
C LEU A 66 1.77 -9.52 16.11
N LEU A 67 1.34 -10.41 17.02
CA LEU A 67 0.77 -10.01 18.32
C LEU A 67 1.77 -9.37 19.28
N LYS A 68 3.08 -9.41 18.99
CA LYS A 68 4.11 -8.67 19.75
C LYS A 68 4.01 -7.16 19.55
N PHE A 69 3.43 -6.72 18.44
CA PHE A 69 3.33 -5.31 18.09
C PHE A 69 2.03 -4.70 18.63
N GLN A 70 2.10 -3.42 19.01
CA GLN A 70 0.93 -2.63 19.39
C GLN A 70 0.07 -2.28 18.17
N ASN A 71 0.72 -1.98 17.05
CA ASN A 71 0.09 -1.66 15.77
C ASN A 71 0.66 -2.55 14.63
N PRO A 72 0.34 -3.85 14.61
CA PRO A 72 0.78 -4.73 13.54
C PRO A 72 0.24 -4.32 12.16
N LEU A 73 -0.86 -3.58 12.09
CA LEU A 73 -1.41 -3.09 10.83
C LEU A 73 -0.47 -2.08 10.16
N GLU A 74 0.00 -1.08 10.92
CA GLU A 74 0.95 -0.07 10.44
C GLU A 74 2.26 -0.72 9.98
N LEU A 75 2.81 -1.64 10.79
CA LEU A 75 4.01 -2.40 10.41
C LEU A 75 3.88 -3.06 9.04
N VAL A 76 2.79 -3.79 8.80
CA VAL A 76 2.60 -4.51 7.53
C VAL A 76 2.32 -3.52 6.38
N ALA A 77 1.60 -2.42 6.65
CA ALA A 77 1.31 -1.41 5.64
C ALA A 77 2.56 -0.66 5.17
N ASP A 78 3.48 -0.33 6.08
CA ASP A 78 4.74 0.33 5.74
C ASP A 78 5.61 -0.55 4.83
N TYR A 79 5.75 -1.84 5.19
CA TYR A 79 6.48 -2.80 4.37
C TYR A 79 5.80 -3.05 3.02
N TYR A 80 4.46 -3.13 2.98
CA TYR A 80 3.72 -3.27 1.74
C TYR A 80 3.95 -2.06 0.81
N GLN A 81 3.90 -0.85 1.34
CA GLN A 81 4.11 0.38 0.57
C GLN A 81 5.54 0.49 0.04
N ALA A 82 6.55 0.15 0.84
CA ALA A 82 7.94 0.15 0.39
C ALA A 82 8.18 -0.83 -0.77
N ASN A 83 7.54 -2.00 -0.74
CA ASN A 83 7.65 -2.98 -1.83
C ASN A 83 6.96 -2.51 -3.11
N LEU A 84 5.80 -1.82 -3.02
CA LEU A 84 5.17 -1.22 -4.20
C LEU A 84 6.04 -0.17 -4.89
N GLN A 85 6.88 0.55 -4.14
CA GLN A 85 7.83 1.50 -4.74
C GLN A 85 8.90 0.78 -5.57
N LEU A 86 9.37 -0.39 -5.11
CA LEU A 86 10.29 -1.22 -5.88
C LEU A 86 9.64 -1.69 -7.18
N GLU A 87 8.40 -2.20 -7.11
CA GLU A 87 7.64 -2.62 -8.29
C GLU A 87 7.40 -1.48 -9.29
N LEU A 88 7.16 -0.24 -8.81
CA LEU A 88 6.95 0.91 -9.69
C LEU A 88 8.22 1.24 -10.49
N ASN A 89 9.41 1.09 -9.90
CA ASN A 89 10.66 1.27 -10.64
C ASN A 89 10.79 0.26 -11.78
N ASP A 90 10.43 -1.00 -11.54
CA ASP A 90 10.46 -2.05 -12.56
C ASP A 90 9.42 -1.81 -13.67
N VAL A 91 8.23 -1.31 -13.30
CA VAL A 91 7.21 -0.87 -14.27
C VAL A 91 7.76 0.25 -15.16
N ILE A 92 8.42 1.26 -14.58
CA ILE A 92 9.01 2.37 -15.34
C ILE A 92 10.12 1.86 -16.25
N ALA A 93 11.04 1.04 -15.73
CA ALA A 93 12.12 0.45 -16.51
C ALA A 93 11.58 -0.31 -17.71
N ARG A 94 10.58 -1.17 -17.50
CA ARG A 94 9.91 -1.91 -18.58
C ARG A 94 9.32 -0.98 -19.64
N ILE A 95 8.60 0.07 -19.24
CA ILE A 95 8.02 1.05 -20.17
C ILE A 95 9.13 1.69 -21.02
N CYS A 96 10.24 2.10 -20.40
CA CYS A 96 11.37 2.71 -21.10
C CYS A 96 12.11 1.74 -22.04
N ASP A 97 12.22 0.47 -21.65
CA ASP A 97 12.94 -0.55 -22.42
C ASP A 97 12.12 -1.05 -23.61
N THR A 98 10.80 -1.22 -23.47
CA THR A 98 9.96 -1.78 -24.54
C THR A 98 9.52 -0.73 -25.55
N GLN A 99 9.15 0.48 -25.11
CA GLN A 99 8.61 1.58 -25.94
C GLN A 99 7.48 1.16 -26.89
N ASP A 100 6.82 0.05 -26.59
CA ASP A 100 5.77 -0.60 -27.40
C ASP A 100 4.40 0.07 -27.24
N HIS A 101 4.31 1.14 -26.46
CA HIS A 101 3.10 1.85 -26.09
C HIS A 101 2.94 3.20 -26.81
N THR A 102 3.84 3.53 -27.76
CA THR A 102 3.82 4.79 -28.52
C THR A 102 2.61 4.95 -29.44
N SER A 103 1.91 3.85 -29.78
CA SER A 103 0.62 3.88 -30.48
C SER A 103 -0.58 4.14 -29.57
N ASP A 104 -0.46 3.80 -28.27
CA ASP A 104 -1.57 3.80 -27.31
C ASP A 104 -1.64 5.11 -26.52
N TYR A 105 -0.49 5.79 -26.37
CA TYR A 105 -0.38 7.05 -25.65
C TYR A 105 0.22 8.13 -26.56
N PRO A 106 -0.43 9.31 -26.68
CA PRO A 106 0.06 10.36 -27.55
C PRO A 106 1.44 10.86 -27.10
N LEU A 107 2.39 10.88 -28.03
CA LEU A 107 3.71 11.46 -27.81
C LEU A 107 3.65 12.99 -27.86
N MET A 108 4.52 13.63 -27.09
CA MET A 108 4.75 15.06 -27.22
C MET A 108 5.28 15.36 -28.62
N PRO A 109 4.77 16.40 -29.32
CA PRO A 109 5.32 16.82 -30.60
C PRO A 109 6.80 17.18 -30.47
N GLU A 110 7.61 16.83 -31.48
CA GLU A 110 8.99 17.28 -31.52
C GLU A 110 9.04 18.82 -31.54
N ALA A 111 9.73 19.41 -30.56
CA ALA A 111 9.94 20.84 -30.53
C ALA A 111 10.78 21.23 -31.75
N LYS A 112 10.22 22.04 -32.66
CA LYS A 112 10.98 22.62 -33.78
C LYS A 112 12.19 23.35 -33.19
N ALA A 113 13.40 22.83 -33.46
CA ALA A 113 14.62 23.55 -33.18
C ALA A 113 14.47 24.93 -33.81
N LYS A 114 14.54 25.99 -33.00
CA LYS A 114 14.58 27.35 -33.53
C LYS A 114 15.79 27.41 -34.43
N GLU A 115 15.58 27.44 -35.74
CA GLU A 115 16.60 27.84 -36.69
C GLU A 115 17.12 29.18 -36.18
N SER A 116 18.36 29.16 -35.71
CA SER A 116 19.10 30.36 -35.33
C SER A 116 19.24 31.18 -36.61
N GLU A 117 18.31 32.11 -36.83
CA GLU A 117 18.45 33.17 -37.80
C GLU A 117 19.77 33.90 -37.52
N ARG A 118 20.76 33.65 -38.37
CA ARG A 118 21.96 34.48 -38.55
C ARG A 118 22.24 34.59 -40.04
#